data_AF-A0A350Y9X0-F1
#
_entry.id   AF-A0A350Y9X0-F1
#
_cell.length_a   1.000
_cell.length_b   1.000
_cell.length_c   1.000
_cell.angle_alpha   90.00
_cell.angle_beta   90.00
_cell.angle_gamma   90.00
#
_symmetry.space_group_name_H-M   'P 1'
#
loop_
_entity.id
_entity.type
_entity.pdbx_description
1 polymer ?
#
loop_
_entity_poly.entity_id
_entity_poly.type
_entity_poly.pdbx_seq_one_letter_code
_entity_poly.pdbx_strand_id
1 'polypeptide(L)'
;MIFTYTEALESLNLFSIPLSLKERIDYLQNLSQQVVLLSLYQEYFPAEWTQSTATTKIPDNSLGCPHSPKEIEFLRLVEERLFPIGFESEWAEELEERMSSITVYPHDLDWYQQEFDEFDEFHQFMINLLVQEGSVSLWLQRFELTSNFILPVQQLNFEKFSTICQQAPEPLCYLYEAISLVDHSSGCIWIDSCWDCIEDFPWSRESLDFLAAQWKLALALWDKESQLKTWIEEEKNRYLRLIDLWNQADKRSH
;
A
#
# COMPACT_ATOMS: atom_id res chain seq x y z
N MET A 1 -40.84 -30.34 -4.57
CA MET A 1 -40.88 -29.06 -3.84
C MET A 1 -41.76 -28.14 -4.69
N ILE A 2 -42.96 -27.82 -4.22
CA ILE A 2 -43.91 -26.98 -4.98
C ILE A 2 -43.62 -25.55 -4.53
N PHE A 3 -42.98 -24.76 -5.39
CA PHE A 3 -42.84 -23.32 -5.15
C PHE A 3 -44.25 -22.71 -5.15
N THR A 4 -44.58 -21.95 -4.11
CA THR A 4 -45.81 -21.17 -4.11
C THR A 4 -45.69 -20.06 -5.17
N TYR A 5 -46.81 -19.67 -5.77
CA TYR A 5 -46.85 -18.61 -6.79
C TYR A 5 -46.20 -17.31 -6.30
N THR A 6 -46.28 -17.04 -5.01
CA THR A 6 -45.65 -15.90 -4.32
C THR A 6 -44.13 -16.03 -4.26
N GLU A 7 -43.59 -17.19 -3.88
CA GLU A 7 -42.13 -17.45 -3.87
C GLU A 7 -41.55 -17.43 -5.30
N ALA A 8 -42.32 -17.89 -6.29
CA ALA A 8 -41.95 -17.81 -7.69
C ALA A 8 -41.99 -16.37 -8.23
N LEU A 9 -42.96 -15.55 -7.80
CA LEU A 9 -43.04 -14.13 -8.12
C LEU A 9 -41.95 -13.32 -7.45
N GLU A 10 -41.64 -13.58 -6.18
CA GLU A 10 -40.51 -12.98 -5.50
C GLU A 10 -39.21 -13.38 -6.20
N SER A 11 -39.04 -14.65 -6.57
CA SER A 11 -37.89 -15.12 -7.33
C SER A 11 -37.80 -14.54 -8.75
N LEU A 12 -38.93 -14.23 -9.39
CA LEU A 12 -38.96 -13.56 -10.70
C LEU A 12 -38.72 -12.06 -10.59
N ASN A 13 -39.18 -11.41 -9.51
CA ASN A 13 -38.84 -10.02 -9.20
C ASN A 13 -37.35 -9.84 -8.86
N LEU A 14 -36.65 -10.89 -8.40
CA LEU A 14 -35.18 -10.89 -8.30
C LEU A 14 -34.50 -10.70 -9.66
N PHE A 15 -35.21 -11.01 -10.76
CA PHE A 15 -34.76 -10.82 -12.13
C PHE A 15 -35.62 -9.77 -12.85
N SER A 16 -36.07 -8.72 -12.15
CA SER A 16 -36.74 -7.58 -12.75
C SER A 16 -35.87 -7.04 -13.88
N ILE A 17 -36.22 -7.39 -15.12
CA ILE A 17 -35.41 -7.06 -16.30
C ILE A 17 -35.44 -5.54 -16.44
N PRO A 18 -34.29 -4.86 -16.37
CA PRO A 18 -34.27 -3.40 -16.41
C PRO A 18 -34.91 -2.88 -17.70
N LEU A 19 -35.65 -1.77 -17.61
CA LEU A 19 -36.52 -1.32 -18.69
C LEU A 19 -35.73 -0.61 -19.80
N SER A 20 -34.56 -0.03 -19.49
CA SER A 20 -33.65 0.58 -20.45
C SER A 20 -32.40 -0.26 -20.75
N LEU A 21 -31.76 -0.02 -21.90
CA LEU A 21 -30.50 -0.68 -22.28
C LEU A 21 -29.37 -0.38 -21.29
N LYS A 22 -29.29 0.86 -20.78
CA LYS A 22 -28.25 1.28 -19.82
C LYS A 22 -28.38 0.48 -18.52
N GLU A 23 -29.57 0.47 -17.92
CA GLU A 23 -29.80 -0.26 -16.66
C GLU A 23 -29.56 -1.78 -16.82
N ARG A 24 -29.79 -2.35 -18.01
CA ARG A 24 -29.46 -3.76 -18.30
C ARG A 24 -27.96 -4.02 -18.30
N ILE A 25 -27.19 -3.11 -18.91
CA ILE A 25 -25.73 -3.23 -18.96
C ILE A 25 -25.16 -3.10 -17.54
N ASP A 26 -25.60 -2.08 -16.79
CA ASP A 26 -25.18 -1.83 -15.41
C ASP A 26 -25.50 -3.05 -14.51
N TYR A 27 -26.71 -3.62 -14.63
CA TYR A 27 -27.10 -4.83 -13.91
C TYR A 27 -26.21 -6.03 -14.23
N LEU A 28 -25.94 -6.30 -15.51
CA LEU A 28 -25.09 -7.43 -15.91
C LEU A 28 -23.64 -7.26 -15.48
N GLN A 29 -23.11 -6.03 -15.52
CA GLN A 29 -21.78 -5.71 -15.03
C GLN A 29 -21.67 -5.94 -13.52
N ASN A 30 -22.65 -5.45 -12.73
CA ASN A 30 -22.69 -5.66 -11.29
C ASN A 30 -22.79 -7.15 -10.94
N LEU A 31 -23.66 -7.91 -11.64
CA LEU A 31 -23.78 -9.35 -11.43
C LEU A 31 -22.47 -10.08 -11.77
N SER A 32 -21.81 -9.71 -12.86
CA SER A 32 -20.52 -10.28 -13.24
C SER A 32 -19.45 -10.02 -12.17
N GLN A 33 -19.36 -8.80 -11.66
CA GLN A 33 -18.41 -8.43 -10.61
C GLN A 33 -18.73 -9.14 -9.29
N GLN A 34 -20.02 -9.28 -8.95
CA GLN A 34 -20.44 -10.01 -7.76
C GLN A 34 -20.03 -11.48 -7.82
N VAL A 35 -20.22 -12.13 -8.97
CA VAL A 35 -19.78 -13.51 -9.17
C VAL A 35 -18.27 -13.64 -8.97
N VAL A 36 -17.47 -12.69 -9.47
CA VAL A 36 -16.02 -12.67 -9.25
C VAL A 36 -15.67 -12.57 -7.76
N LEU A 37 -16.20 -11.58 -7.05
CA LEU A 37 -15.90 -11.37 -5.62
C LEU A 37 -16.31 -12.57 -4.76
N LEU A 38 -17.53 -13.09 -4.97
CA LEU A 38 -18.02 -14.23 -4.20
C LEU A 38 -17.25 -15.52 -4.50
N SER A 39 -16.78 -15.70 -5.73
CA SER A 39 -15.92 -16.83 -6.09
C SER A 39 -14.56 -16.74 -5.37
N LEU A 40 -13.97 -15.54 -5.32
CA LEU A 40 -12.73 -15.30 -4.58
C LEU A 40 -12.93 -15.48 -3.07
N TYR A 41 -14.06 -15.05 -2.51
CA TYR A 41 -14.40 -15.27 -1.09
C TYR A 41 -14.42 -16.77 -0.76
N GLN A 42 -15.15 -17.55 -1.54
CA GLN A 42 -15.26 -18.99 -1.33
C GLN A 42 -13.90 -19.70 -1.41
N GLU A 43 -12.98 -19.17 -2.20
CA GLU A 43 -11.66 -19.74 -2.42
C GLU A 43 -10.64 -19.37 -1.33
N TYR A 44 -10.54 -18.09 -0.98
CA TYR A 44 -9.54 -17.58 -0.03
C TYR A 44 -9.96 -17.76 1.42
N PHE A 45 -11.26 -17.70 1.71
CA PHE A 45 -11.80 -17.82 3.07
C PHE A 45 -12.94 -18.85 3.13
N PRO A 46 -12.67 -20.12 2.80
CA PRO A 46 -13.71 -21.15 2.67
C PRO A 46 -14.45 -21.44 3.98
N ALA A 47 -13.78 -21.26 5.12
CA ALA A 47 -14.37 -21.46 6.44
C ALA A 47 -15.39 -20.37 6.75
N GLU A 48 -15.00 -19.10 6.57
CA GLU A 48 -15.85 -17.91 6.73
C GLU A 48 -17.02 -17.95 5.74
N TRP A 49 -16.76 -18.29 4.47
CA TRP A 49 -17.80 -18.46 3.46
C TRP A 49 -18.90 -19.44 3.87
N THR A 50 -18.49 -20.58 4.43
CA THR A 50 -19.40 -21.67 4.84
C THR A 50 -20.18 -21.31 6.10
N GLN A 51 -19.59 -20.53 7.00
CA GLN A 51 -20.23 -20.07 8.24
C GLN A 51 -21.11 -18.83 8.04
N SER A 52 -20.86 -18.06 6.97
CA SER A 52 -21.58 -16.84 6.65
C SER A 52 -23.06 -17.07 6.36
N THR A 53 -23.91 -16.39 7.12
CA THR A 53 -25.36 -16.29 6.88
C THR A 53 -25.75 -15.02 6.11
N ALA A 54 -24.78 -14.23 5.66
CA ALA A 54 -25.04 -12.99 4.93
C ALA A 54 -25.73 -13.26 3.58
N THR A 55 -26.57 -12.33 3.18
CA THR A 55 -27.28 -12.40 1.89
C THR A 55 -26.37 -11.96 0.75
N THR A 56 -26.48 -12.62 -0.40
CA THR A 56 -25.86 -12.19 -1.67
C THR A 56 -26.71 -11.16 -2.40
N LYS A 57 -27.91 -10.85 -1.88
CA LYS A 57 -28.76 -9.80 -2.44
C LYS A 57 -28.21 -8.44 -2.03
N ILE A 58 -27.97 -7.59 -3.02
CA ILE A 58 -27.74 -6.16 -2.80
C ILE A 58 -29.08 -5.59 -2.30
N PRO A 59 -29.14 -4.95 -1.12
CA PRO A 59 -30.35 -4.31 -0.64
C PRO A 59 -30.83 -3.27 -1.66
N ASP A 60 -32.15 -3.15 -1.86
CA ASP A 60 -32.70 -2.07 -2.70
C ASP A 60 -32.12 -0.73 -2.23
N ASN A 61 -31.76 0.13 -3.21
CA ASN A 61 -30.97 1.39 -3.20
C ASN A 61 -31.19 2.43 -2.07
N SER A 62 -31.86 2.11 -0.96
CA SER A 62 -32.07 3.00 0.18
C SER A 62 -30.85 3.16 1.10
N LEU A 63 -29.78 2.36 0.94
CA LEU A 63 -28.61 2.34 1.82
C LEU A 63 -27.29 2.78 1.16
N GLY A 64 -27.31 3.24 -0.10
CA GLY A 64 -26.11 3.78 -0.77
C GLY A 64 -25.03 2.76 -1.14
N CYS A 65 -24.96 1.59 -0.49
CA CYS A 65 -23.91 0.60 -0.71
C CYS A 65 -24.13 -0.27 -1.97
N PRO A 66 -23.19 -0.33 -2.92
CA PRO A 66 -23.28 -1.06 -4.19
C PRO A 66 -22.86 -2.55 -4.08
N HIS A 67 -22.65 -3.04 -2.86
CA HIS A 67 -22.22 -4.41 -2.56
C HIS A 67 -23.24 -5.12 -1.69
N SER A 68 -23.40 -6.42 -1.88
CA SER A 68 -24.20 -7.25 -0.99
C SER A 68 -23.47 -7.44 0.35
N PRO A 69 -24.21 -7.69 1.45
CA PRO A 69 -23.61 -8.00 2.75
C PRO A 69 -22.56 -9.11 2.70
N LYS A 70 -22.72 -10.11 1.81
CA LYS A 70 -21.73 -11.18 1.66
C LYS A 70 -20.46 -10.76 0.90
N GLU A 71 -20.56 -9.80 0.00
CA GLU A 71 -19.37 -9.18 -0.62
C GLU A 71 -18.63 -8.30 0.39
N ILE A 72 -19.36 -7.57 1.24
CA ILE A 72 -18.77 -6.76 2.31
C ILE A 72 -17.95 -7.61 3.29
N GLU A 73 -18.44 -8.80 3.67
CA GLU A 73 -17.65 -9.74 4.48
C GLU A 73 -16.32 -10.10 3.81
N PHE A 74 -16.34 -10.36 2.50
CA PHE A 74 -15.13 -10.66 1.75
C PHE A 74 -14.15 -9.49 1.72
N LEU A 75 -14.63 -8.30 1.36
CA LEU A 75 -13.80 -7.08 1.28
C LEU A 75 -13.14 -6.78 2.63
N ARG A 76 -13.89 -6.93 3.74
CA ARG A 76 -13.33 -6.76 5.08
C ARG A 76 -12.27 -7.80 5.41
N LEU A 77 -12.46 -9.06 5.00
CA LEU A 77 -11.44 -10.10 5.19
C LEU A 77 -10.17 -9.84 4.36
N VAL A 78 -10.30 -9.26 3.17
CA VAL A 78 -9.15 -8.84 2.37
C VAL A 78 -8.38 -7.74 3.09
N GLU A 79 -9.07 -6.67 3.52
CA GLU A 79 -8.51 -5.56 4.31
C GLU A 79 -7.77 -6.06 5.57
N GLU A 80 -8.46 -6.87 6.38
CA GLU A 80 -7.97 -7.33 7.68
C GLU A 80 -6.79 -8.32 7.57
N ARG A 81 -6.73 -9.14 6.51
CA ARG A 81 -5.88 -10.34 6.48
C ARG A 81 -4.93 -10.44 5.31
N LEU A 82 -5.17 -9.72 4.22
CA LEU A 82 -4.29 -9.77 3.05
C LEU A 82 -3.52 -8.48 2.90
N PHE A 83 -4.21 -7.36 2.73
CA PHE A 83 -3.63 -6.04 2.49
C PHE A 83 -4.72 -4.96 2.51
N PRO A 84 -4.39 -3.69 2.78
CA PRO A 84 -5.35 -2.60 2.78
C PRO A 84 -5.91 -2.37 1.37
N ILE A 85 -7.23 -2.24 1.29
CA ILE A 85 -7.97 -1.85 0.10
C ILE A 85 -8.76 -0.55 0.32
N GLY A 86 -8.53 0.12 1.46
CA GLY A 86 -9.20 1.36 1.84
C GLY A 86 -10.61 1.15 2.40
N PHE A 87 -10.95 -0.08 2.80
CA PHE A 87 -12.31 -0.45 3.20
C PHE A 87 -12.69 0.08 4.60
N GLU A 88 -11.73 0.21 5.54
CA GLU A 88 -12.03 0.70 6.91
C GLU A 88 -11.99 2.22 7.06
N SER A 89 -11.59 2.96 6.02
CA SER A 89 -11.71 4.42 6.04
C SER A 89 -13.19 4.82 6.11
N GLU A 90 -13.51 6.01 6.62
CA GLU A 90 -14.87 6.57 6.88
C GLU A 90 -15.85 6.55 5.67
N TRP A 91 -15.45 5.91 4.57
CA TRP A 91 -16.05 5.80 3.26
C TRP A 91 -16.78 4.47 2.99
N ALA A 92 -16.58 3.38 3.76
CA ALA A 92 -17.25 2.10 3.44
C ALA A 92 -18.78 2.15 3.50
N GLU A 93 -19.33 2.97 4.42
CA GLU A 93 -20.77 3.23 4.52
C GLU A 93 -21.25 4.31 3.52
N GLU A 94 -20.31 5.00 2.86
CA GLU A 94 -20.52 6.08 1.89
C GLU A 94 -20.01 5.73 0.48
N LEU A 95 -19.68 4.46 0.21
CA LEU A 95 -19.23 4.02 -1.12
C LEU A 95 -20.37 4.27 -2.12
N GLU A 96 -20.34 5.43 -2.80
CA GLU A 96 -21.29 5.75 -3.86
C GLU A 96 -21.09 4.81 -5.07
N GLU A 97 -19.87 4.29 -5.22
CA GLU A 97 -19.45 3.47 -6.35
C GLU A 97 -18.92 2.10 -5.93
N ARG A 98 -19.16 1.14 -6.81
CA ARG A 98 -18.75 -0.23 -6.63
C ARG A 98 -17.23 -0.33 -6.79
N MET A 99 -16.57 -0.99 -5.84
CA MET A 99 -15.14 -1.33 -5.93
C MET A 99 -14.90 -2.35 -7.04
N SER A 100 -14.81 -1.86 -8.27
CA SER A 100 -14.66 -2.69 -9.48
C SER A 100 -13.22 -3.16 -9.71
N SER A 101 -12.26 -2.50 -9.08
CA SER A 101 -10.83 -2.82 -9.02
C SER A 101 -10.32 -2.70 -7.59
N ILE A 102 -9.08 -3.15 -7.39
CA ILE A 102 -8.26 -2.88 -6.21
C ILE A 102 -7.31 -1.75 -6.57
N THR A 103 -7.45 -0.61 -5.91
CA THR A 103 -6.60 0.56 -6.11
C THR A 103 -5.47 0.55 -5.08
N VAL A 104 -4.22 0.66 -5.55
CA VAL A 104 -3.06 0.81 -4.65
C VAL A 104 -2.87 2.31 -4.39
N TYR A 105 -3.15 2.74 -3.17
CA TYR A 105 -2.94 4.12 -2.74
C TYR A 105 -1.52 4.31 -2.15
N PRO A 106 -0.92 5.50 -2.35
CA PRO A 106 0.32 5.87 -1.66
C PRO A 106 0.11 5.84 -0.15
N HIS A 107 0.98 5.13 0.58
CA HIS A 107 0.78 4.93 2.02
C HIS A 107 1.33 6.06 2.89
N ASP A 108 2.60 6.49 2.80
CA ASP A 108 3.09 7.44 3.83
C ASP A 108 4.29 8.35 3.46
N LEU A 109 4.90 8.24 2.27
CA LEU A 109 6.16 8.96 1.99
C LEU A 109 6.22 9.68 0.64
N ASP A 110 5.09 10.19 0.14
CA ASP A 110 5.10 11.09 -1.02
C ASP A 110 5.55 12.50 -0.58
N TRP A 111 6.85 12.65 -0.29
CA TRP A 111 7.44 13.92 0.14
C TRP A 111 7.39 15.01 -0.94
N TYR A 112 6.98 14.69 -2.17
CA TYR A 112 6.64 15.70 -3.16
C TYR A 112 5.37 16.48 -2.81
N GLN A 113 4.54 15.95 -1.91
CA GLN A 113 3.26 16.56 -1.51
C GLN A 113 3.23 17.12 -0.09
N GLN A 114 4.23 16.79 0.73
CA GLN A 114 4.33 17.24 2.12
C GLN A 114 5.40 18.33 2.26
N GLU A 115 5.23 19.23 3.23
CA GLU A 115 6.29 20.17 3.54
C GLU A 115 7.42 19.45 4.28
N PHE A 116 8.67 19.81 3.98
CA PHE A 116 9.85 19.16 4.57
C PHE A 116 9.85 19.13 6.11
N ASP A 117 9.25 20.15 6.75
CA ASP A 117 9.14 20.27 8.20
C ASP A 117 8.09 19.34 8.83
N GLU A 118 7.23 18.70 8.04
CA GLU A 118 6.19 17.75 8.50
C GLU A 118 6.78 16.36 8.77
N PHE A 119 7.93 16.04 8.19
CA PHE A 119 8.66 14.81 8.42
C PHE A 119 9.36 14.81 9.78
N ASP A 120 9.52 13.63 10.39
CA ASP A 120 10.40 13.48 11.54
C ASP A 120 11.89 13.66 11.17
N GLU A 121 12.74 13.82 12.18
CA GLU A 121 14.18 14.07 11.99
C GLU A 121 14.87 12.98 11.14
N PHE A 122 14.44 11.72 11.27
CA PHE A 122 15.03 10.60 10.55
C PHE A 122 14.73 10.68 9.04
N HIS A 123 13.46 10.90 8.67
CA HIS A 123 13.08 11.05 7.27
C HIS A 123 13.66 12.33 6.67
N GLN A 124 13.67 13.43 7.43
CA GLN A 124 14.34 14.67 7.04
C GLN A 124 15.84 14.44 6.72
N PHE A 125 16.52 13.60 7.50
CA PHE A 125 17.91 13.23 7.24
C PHE A 125 18.04 12.43 5.94
N MET A 126 17.19 11.42 5.71
CA MET A 126 17.24 10.60 4.50
C MET A 126 16.96 11.42 3.23
N ILE A 127 15.93 12.27 3.26
CA ILE A 127 15.59 13.18 2.16
C ILE A 127 16.78 14.12 1.87
N ASN A 128 17.41 14.70 2.90
CA ASN A 128 18.60 15.53 2.70
C ASN A 128 19.78 14.76 2.11
N LEU A 129 19.95 13.48 2.48
CA LEU A 129 21.02 12.64 1.96
C LEU A 129 20.85 12.37 0.45
N LEU A 130 19.60 12.22 -0.01
CA LEU A 130 19.21 11.98 -1.40
C LEU A 130 19.17 13.24 -2.27
N VAL A 131 18.57 14.32 -1.77
CA VAL A 131 18.36 15.55 -2.55
C VAL A 131 19.61 16.42 -2.52
N GLN A 132 20.26 16.52 -1.35
CA GLN A 132 21.42 17.36 -1.08
C GLN A 132 21.27 18.82 -1.56
N GLU A 133 20.05 19.35 -1.53
CA GLU A 133 19.79 20.76 -1.79
C GLU A 133 20.12 21.59 -0.54
N GLY A 134 21.35 22.10 -0.49
CA GLY A 134 21.78 22.96 0.61
C GLY A 134 23.27 22.86 0.92
N SER A 135 23.79 23.80 1.71
CA SER A 135 25.16 23.71 2.21
C SER A 135 25.26 22.76 3.40
N VAL A 136 26.42 22.11 3.59
CA VAL A 136 26.73 21.26 4.75
C VAL A 136 26.46 21.96 6.11
N SER A 137 26.49 23.29 6.14
CA SER A 137 26.13 24.08 7.33
C SER A 137 24.67 23.90 7.79
N LEU A 138 23.74 23.53 6.91
CA LEU A 138 22.35 23.22 7.27
C LEU A 138 22.26 21.91 8.07
N TRP A 139 23.16 20.96 7.84
CA TRP A 139 23.21 19.70 8.59
C TRP A 139 23.59 19.93 10.05
N LEU A 140 24.53 20.85 10.31
CA LEU A 140 24.89 21.26 11.66
C LEU A 140 23.73 21.96 12.37
N GLN A 141 22.99 22.82 11.66
CA GLN A 141 21.87 23.53 12.26
C GLN A 141 20.68 22.62 12.56
N ARG A 142 20.44 21.61 11.71
CA ARG A 142 19.23 20.79 11.77
C ARG A 142 19.41 19.48 12.53
N PHE A 143 20.54 18.82 12.33
CA PHE A 143 20.86 17.54 12.97
C PHE A 143 21.92 17.67 14.07
N GLU A 144 22.46 18.87 14.32
CA GLU A 144 23.56 19.08 15.27
C GLU A 144 24.81 18.25 14.93
N LEU A 145 24.96 17.87 13.66
CA LEU A 145 26.04 17.04 13.16
C LEU A 145 27.14 17.88 12.53
N THR A 146 28.39 17.59 12.90
CA THR A 146 29.57 18.13 12.22
C THR A 146 30.17 17.05 11.33
N SER A 147 29.66 16.92 10.09
CA SER A 147 30.33 16.13 9.06
C SER A 147 31.25 17.03 8.22
N ASN A 148 32.48 16.58 8.01
CA ASN A 148 33.44 17.28 7.15
C ASN A 148 33.17 17.02 5.66
N PHE A 149 32.44 15.96 5.33
CA PHE A 149 32.20 15.53 3.96
C PHE A 149 30.97 14.63 3.86
N ILE A 150 30.12 14.91 2.87
CA ILE A 150 29.02 14.05 2.44
C ILE A 150 29.19 13.88 0.93
N LEU A 151 29.27 12.64 0.48
CA LEU A 151 29.47 12.29 -0.92
C LEU A 151 28.26 12.75 -1.74
N PRO A 152 28.46 13.51 -2.83
CA PRO A 152 27.37 13.91 -3.71
C PRO A 152 26.65 12.72 -4.32
N VAL A 153 25.31 12.74 -4.37
CA VAL A 153 24.47 11.65 -4.93
C VAL A 153 24.88 11.33 -6.36
N GLN A 154 25.26 12.34 -7.16
CA GLN A 154 25.72 12.14 -8.55
C GLN A 154 27.01 11.30 -8.63
N GLN A 155 27.81 11.28 -7.56
CA GLN A 155 29.05 10.51 -7.42
C GLN A 155 28.82 9.16 -6.71
N LEU A 156 27.64 8.92 -6.14
CA LEU A 156 27.28 7.67 -5.49
C LEU A 156 27.11 6.54 -6.50
N ASN A 157 27.72 5.39 -6.23
CA ASN A 157 27.42 4.14 -6.91
C ASN A 157 26.38 3.36 -6.09
N PHE A 158 25.13 3.33 -6.54
CA PHE A 158 24.02 2.67 -5.84
C PHE A 158 24.21 1.14 -5.69
N GLU A 159 24.76 0.44 -6.69
CA GLU A 159 25.02 -1.01 -6.58
C GLU A 159 26.08 -1.29 -5.50
N LYS A 160 27.13 -0.47 -5.48
CA LYS A 160 28.17 -0.53 -4.45
C LYS A 160 27.61 -0.18 -3.07
N PHE A 161 26.76 0.84 -2.99
CA PHE A 161 26.09 1.26 -1.76
C PHE A 161 25.23 0.15 -1.17
N SER A 162 24.42 -0.51 -1.99
CA SER A 162 23.63 -1.69 -1.59
C SER A 162 24.51 -2.78 -1.01
N THR A 163 25.61 -3.12 -1.71
CA THR A 163 26.55 -4.16 -1.27
C THR A 163 27.22 -3.81 0.07
N ILE A 164 27.63 -2.55 0.25
CA ILE A 164 28.26 -2.08 1.48
C ILE A 164 27.28 -2.14 2.65
N CYS A 165 26.03 -1.71 2.43
CA CYS A 165 24.99 -1.80 3.45
C CYS A 165 24.74 -3.26 3.85
N GLN A 166 24.58 -4.17 2.89
CA GLN A 166 24.37 -5.60 3.18
C GLN A 166 25.49 -6.25 4.01
N GLN A 167 26.71 -5.70 3.96
CA GLN A 167 27.87 -6.19 4.74
C GLN A 167 28.02 -5.52 6.11
N ALA A 168 27.28 -4.44 6.36
CA ALA A 168 27.29 -3.74 7.64
C ALA A 168 26.57 -4.56 8.73
N PRO A 169 26.90 -4.36 10.02
CA PRO A 169 26.15 -5.00 11.10
C PRO A 169 24.74 -4.41 11.22
N GLU A 170 23.80 -5.21 11.70
CA GLU A 170 22.48 -4.70 12.08
C GLU A 170 22.59 -3.58 13.14
N PRO A 171 21.80 -2.50 13.03
CA PRO A 171 20.79 -2.22 12.01
C PRO A 171 21.31 -1.37 10.83
N LEU A 172 22.60 -1.05 10.77
CA LEU A 172 23.20 -0.24 9.69
C LEU A 172 22.99 -0.84 8.31
N CYS A 173 22.85 -2.16 8.23
CA CYS A 173 22.61 -2.83 6.96
C CYS A 173 21.29 -2.44 6.28
N TYR A 174 20.34 -1.89 7.03
CA TYR A 174 19.03 -1.47 6.53
C TYR A 174 19.03 -0.08 5.89
N LEU A 175 20.18 0.61 5.86
CA LEU A 175 20.25 1.97 5.31
C LEU A 175 19.87 2.01 3.83
N TYR A 176 20.27 1.01 3.04
CA TYR A 176 19.91 0.95 1.63
C TYR A 176 18.39 0.84 1.46
N GLU A 177 17.75 -0.05 2.22
CA GLU A 177 16.30 -0.18 2.20
C GLU A 177 15.61 1.11 2.63
N ALA A 178 16.01 1.74 3.73
CA ALA A 178 15.43 3.02 4.18
C ALA A 178 15.56 4.13 3.12
N ILE A 179 16.69 4.20 2.41
CA ILE A 179 16.86 5.13 1.30
C ILE A 179 15.95 4.79 0.12
N SER A 180 15.78 3.51 -0.22
CA SER A 180 14.87 3.09 -1.30
C SER A 180 13.40 3.38 -1.00
N LEU A 181 13.01 3.46 0.28
CA LEU A 181 11.67 3.85 0.71
C LEU A 181 11.39 5.31 0.39
N VAL A 182 12.33 6.20 0.72
CA VAL A 182 12.22 7.65 0.46
C VAL A 182 12.35 7.99 -1.04
N ASP A 183 13.12 7.19 -1.78
CA ASP A 183 13.33 7.35 -3.23
C ASP A 183 12.25 6.66 -4.09
N HIS A 184 11.27 5.97 -3.49
CA HIS A 184 10.28 5.15 -4.20
C HIS A 184 10.92 4.16 -5.20
N SER A 185 12.03 3.53 -4.79
CA SER A 185 12.80 2.57 -5.58
C SER A 185 12.98 1.22 -4.88
N SER A 186 12.06 0.89 -3.97
CA SER A 186 12.09 -0.32 -3.15
C SER A 186 11.75 -1.61 -3.92
N GLY A 187 11.12 -1.46 -5.10
CA GLY A 187 10.55 -2.55 -5.88
C GLY A 187 9.23 -3.08 -5.29
N CYS A 188 8.64 -2.36 -4.33
CA CYS A 188 7.41 -2.70 -3.65
C CYS A 188 6.30 -1.72 -4.04
N ILE A 189 5.25 -2.21 -4.71
CA ILE A 189 4.21 -1.35 -5.26
C ILE A 189 3.49 -0.48 -4.20
N TRP A 190 3.31 -0.99 -2.98
CA TRP A 190 2.67 -0.26 -1.88
C TRP A 190 3.50 0.92 -1.35
N ILE A 191 4.81 0.90 -1.58
CA ILE A 191 5.75 1.93 -1.14
C ILE A 191 6.06 2.86 -2.31
N ASP A 192 6.28 2.30 -3.50
CA ASP A 192 6.71 3.06 -4.67
C ASP A 192 5.55 3.75 -5.41
N SER A 193 4.29 3.48 -5.03
CA SER A 193 3.12 4.16 -5.60
C SER A 193 3.06 5.64 -5.22
N CYS A 194 2.69 6.48 -6.19
CA CYS A 194 2.53 7.92 -6.06
C CYS A 194 1.14 8.37 -6.57
N TRP A 195 0.67 9.55 -6.16
CA TRP A 195 -0.66 10.02 -6.57
C TRP A 195 -0.79 10.26 -8.09
N ASP A 196 0.31 10.53 -8.78
CA ASP A 196 0.36 10.68 -10.24
C ASP A 196 0.40 9.34 -10.99
N CYS A 197 0.61 8.23 -10.27
CA CYS A 197 0.88 6.91 -10.82
C CYS A 197 0.08 5.80 -10.11
N ILE A 198 -1.17 6.09 -9.76
CA ILE A 198 -2.08 5.11 -9.13
C ILE A 198 -2.28 3.92 -10.06
N GLU A 199 -2.08 2.72 -9.53
CA GLU A 199 -2.30 1.47 -10.23
C GLU A 199 -3.58 0.78 -9.75
N ASP A 200 -4.39 0.33 -10.73
CA ASP A 200 -5.60 -0.44 -10.50
C ASP A 200 -5.41 -1.90 -10.92
N PHE A 201 -5.76 -2.81 -10.03
CA PHE A 201 -5.71 -4.25 -10.27
C PHE A 201 -7.13 -4.82 -10.40
N PRO A 202 -7.38 -5.75 -11.35
CA PRO A 202 -8.65 -6.44 -11.39
C PRO A 202 -8.79 -7.38 -10.19
N TRP A 203 -10.01 -7.59 -9.71
CA TRP A 203 -10.29 -8.67 -8.76
C TRP A 203 -10.03 -10.03 -9.42
N SER A 204 -8.93 -10.67 -9.04
CA SER A 204 -8.52 -11.98 -9.53
C SER A 204 -7.62 -12.66 -8.50
N ARG A 205 -7.42 -13.98 -8.64
CA ARG A 205 -6.48 -14.71 -7.78
C ARG A 205 -5.08 -14.16 -7.94
N GLU A 206 -4.66 -13.95 -9.18
CA GLU A 206 -3.32 -13.47 -9.52
C GLU A 206 -3.04 -12.10 -8.89
N SER A 207 -4.01 -11.19 -8.94
CA SER A 207 -3.91 -9.87 -8.29
C SER A 207 -3.84 -10.00 -6.76
N LEU A 208 -4.71 -10.78 -6.14
CA LEU A 208 -4.73 -10.96 -4.68
C LEU A 208 -3.41 -11.56 -4.18
N ASP A 209 -2.92 -12.61 -4.83
CA ASP A 209 -1.65 -13.26 -4.48
C ASP A 209 -0.46 -12.31 -4.63
N PHE A 210 -0.41 -11.57 -5.75
CA PHE A 210 0.64 -10.58 -6.00
C PHE A 210 0.61 -9.47 -4.95
N LEU A 211 -0.54 -8.82 -4.74
CA LEU A 211 -0.68 -7.71 -3.82
C LEU A 211 -0.44 -8.12 -2.37
N ALA A 212 -0.88 -9.31 -1.95
CA ALA A 212 -0.59 -9.84 -0.62
C ALA A 212 0.90 -10.16 -0.42
N ALA A 213 1.60 -10.64 -1.46
CA ALA A 213 3.04 -10.83 -1.40
C ALA A 213 3.79 -9.49 -1.30
N GLN A 214 3.36 -8.50 -2.08
CA GLN A 214 3.91 -7.14 -2.02
C GLN A 214 3.64 -6.48 -0.67
N TRP A 215 2.46 -6.68 -0.07
CA TRP A 215 2.15 -6.10 1.24
C TRP A 215 3.04 -6.67 2.34
N LYS A 216 3.30 -7.99 2.31
CA LYS A 216 4.28 -8.61 3.22
C LYS A 216 5.69 -8.06 3.03
N LEU A 217 6.07 -7.75 1.78
CA LEU A 217 7.34 -7.08 1.50
C LEU A 217 7.36 -5.67 2.09
N ALA A 218 6.29 -4.88 1.92
CA ALA A 218 6.17 -3.54 2.49
C ALA A 218 6.33 -3.56 4.02
N LEU A 219 5.59 -4.45 4.71
CA LEU A 219 5.69 -4.63 6.16
C LEU A 219 7.11 -4.98 6.61
N ALA A 220 7.81 -5.84 5.88
CA ALA A 220 9.20 -6.20 6.19
C ALA A 220 10.18 -5.03 5.97
N LEU A 221 9.93 -4.17 4.97
CA LEU A 221 10.74 -2.99 4.70
C LEU A 221 10.53 -1.91 5.76
N TRP A 222 9.27 -1.63 6.13
CA TRP A 222 8.95 -0.70 7.23
C TRP A 222 9.50 -1.18 8.58
N ASP A 223 9.49 -2.48 8.85
CA ASP A 223 10.12 -3.02 10.07
C ASP A 223 11.63 -2.74 10.10
N LYS A 224 12.33 -2.95 8.99
CA LYS A 224 13.77 -2.62 8.87
C LYS A 224 14.05 -1.13 9.06
N GLU A 225 13.26 -0.27 8.43
CA GLU A 225 13.36 1.18 8.60
C GLU A 225 13.10 1.59 10.06
N SER A 226 12.06 1.04 10.68
CA SER A 226 11.72 1.29 12.08
C SER A 226 12.84 0.89 13.05
N GLN A 227 13.48 -0.27 12.80
CA GLN A 227 14.64 -0.71 13.56
C GLN A 227 15.83 0.25 13.41
N LEU A 228 16.13 0.70 12.18
CA LEU A 228 17.20 1.67 11.92
C LEU A 228 16.89 3.03 12.57
N LYS A 229 15.66 3.52 12.44
CA LYS A 229 15.19 4.77 13.04
C LYS A 229 15.32 4.74 14.56
N THR A 230 14.79 3.70 15.21
CA THR A 230 14.89 3.54 16.66
C THR A 230 16.35 3.52 17.13
N TRP A 231 17.22 2.84 16.38
CA TRP A 231 18.65 2.82 16.69
C TRP A 231 19.32 4.19 16.56
N ILE A 232 18.91 5.03 15.61
CA ILE A 232 19.42 6.40 15.49
C ILE A 232 18.91 7.29 16.62
N GLU A 233 17.64 7.19 16.97
CA GLU A 233 16.98 8.01 18.00
C GLU A 233 17.59 7.81 19.40
N GLU A 234 18.15 6.63 19.69
CA GLU A 234 18.88 6.36 20.93
C GLU A 234 20.18 7.17 21.08
N GLU A 235 20.86 7.50 19.98
CA GLU A 235 22.14 8.21 20.01
C GLU A 235 22.37 8.96 18.70
N LYS A 236 22.11 10.27 18.72
CA LYS A 236 22.18 11.17 17.55
C LYS A 236 23.49 11.08 16.75
N ASN A 237 24.63 10.84 17.41
CA ASN A 237 25.92 10.70 16.72
C ASN A 237 25.99 9.47 15.79
N ARG A 238 25.04 8.54 15.87
CA ARG A 238 24.94 7.39 14.98
C ARG A 238 24.61 7.77 13.54
N TYR A 239 24.03 8.95 13.28
CA TYR A 239 23.91 9.50 11.92
C TYR A 239 25.27 9.61 11.21
N LEU A 240 26.36 9.88 11.94
CA LEU A 240 27.70 9.93 11.35
C LEU A 240 28.10 8.57 10.76
N ARG A 241 27.66 7.46 11.36
CA ARG A 241 27.92 6.12 10.81
C ARG A 241 27.17 5.86 9.51
N LEU A 242 25.97 6.45 9.35
CA LEU A 242 25.23 6.39 8.08
C LEU A 242 25.96 7.18 7.00
N ILE A 243 26.44 8.37 7.33
CA ILE A 243 27.25 9.21 6.43
C ILE A 243 28.55 8.48 6.04
N ASP A 244 29.22 7.84 6.98
CA ASP A 244 30.44 7.06 6.71
C ASP A 244 30.16 5.90 5.75
N LEU A 245 29.02 5.23 5.90
CA LEU A 245 28.60 4.14 5.02
C LEU A 245 28.28 4.64 3.61
N TRP A 246 27.54 5.74 3.53
CA TRP A 246 27.22 6.46 2.29
C TRP A 246 28.49 6.88 1.53
N ASN A 247 29.45 7.47 2.23
CA ASN A 247 30.70 7.97 1.64
C ASN A 247 31.59 6.87 1.06
N GLN A 248 31.50 5.64 1.56
CA GLN A 248 32.28 4.50 1.04
C GLN A 248 31.82 4.06 -0.36
N ALA A 249 30.61 4.43 -0.77
CA ALA A 249 30.04 4.08 -2.05
C ALA A 249 30.43 5.04 -3.21
N ASP A 250 31.50 5.82 -3.05
CA ASP A 250 32.05 6.68 -4.12
C ASP A 250 32.44 5.84 -5.34
N LYS A 251 31.99 6.27 -6.53
CA LYS A 251 32.35 5.73 -7.85
C LYS A 251 33.87 5.71 -8.08
N ARG A 252 34.62 6.59 -7.42
CA ARG A 252 36.08 6.75 -7.60
C ARG A 252 36.89 5.83 -6.69
N SER A 253 36.27 5.23 -5.69
CA SER A 253 36.95 4.34 -4.75
C SER A 253 37.00 2.93 -5.35
N HIS A 254 38.20 2.51 -5.73
CA HIS A 254 38.52 1.17 -6.25
C HIS A 254 38.22 0.06 -5.24
#